data_AF-A0A293NG76-F1
#
_entry.id   AF-A0A293NG76-F1
#
_cell.length_a   1.000
_cell.length_b   1.000
_cell.length_c   1.000
_cell.angle_alpha   90.00
_cell.angle_beta   90.00
_cell.angle_gamma   90.00
#
_symmetry.space_group_name_H-M   'P 1'
#
loop_
_entity.id
_entity.type
_entity.pdbx_description
1 polymer ?
#
loop_
_entity_poly.entity_id
_entity_poly.type
_entity_poly.pdbx_seq_one_letter_code
_entity_poly.pdbx_strand_id
1 'polypeptide(L)'
;MNQFRTSIGIATLCLIGVAAPVSLADLVEAPAIDMSMSGGEGTGWWGHEFSTAEYGSTSGSGSIFNYAGSTSWDECDVSWWHELEVDPGLGFGFSVTNNLSFTETFTLTADVRVPGWSNGTMMGASISGSLTDTNFDGTALLLGAPDGLLTTYLDESSQLTVGQNVTAGVDFIAGSAAFGPYTAGLGSSGPSLEGPQVTDGYLSIDISFTLSPGDTATFTGAFVVTYVPAPGGLLLTGLLAFGRKRRR
;
A
#
# COMPACT_ATOMS: atom_id res chain seq x y z
N MET A 1 -57.21 37.69 42.43
CA MET A 1 -56.84 36.36 42.98
C MET A 1 -56.07 35.62 41.90
N ASN A 2 -54.76 35.47 42.12
CA ASN A 2 -53.76 34.96 41.20
C ASN A 2 -53.78 33.43 41.13
N GLN A 3 -53.65 32.85 39.94
CA GLN A 3 -53.27 31.44 39.75
C GLN A 3 -52.19 31.40 38.66
N PHE A 4 -50.93 31.54 39.08
CA PHE A 4 -49.75 31.28 38.26
C PHE A 4 -49.59 29.76 38.10
N ARG A 5 -49.65 29.25 36.87
CA ARG A 5 -49.32 27.86 36.55
C ARG A 5 -47.87 27.77 36.09
N THR A 6 -47.02 27.21 36.95
CA THR A 6 -45.60 26.95 36.63
C THR A 6 -45.50 25.58 35.94
N SER A 7 -45.18 25.58 34.66
CA SER A 7 -44.90 24.38 33.86
C SER A 7 -43.44 23.96 34.08
N ILE A 8 -43.22 22.82 34.74
CA ILE A 8 -41.89 22.20 34.89
C ILE A 8 -41.63 21.36 33.63
N GLY A 9 -40.81 21.89 32.71
CA GLY A 9 -40.30 21.14 31.57
C GLY A 9 -39.12 20.26 31.99
N ILE A 10 -39.26 18.95 31.88
CA ILE A 10 -38.17 17.99 32.08
C ILE A 10 -37.38 17.89 30.77
N ALA A 11 -36.22 18.56 30.72
CA ALA A 11 -35.27 18.40 29.62
C ALA A 11 -34.53 17.06 29.81
N THR A 12 -34.81 16.09 28.94
CA THR A 12 -34.07 14.83 28.89
C THR A 12 -32.78 15.07 28.12
N LEU A 13 -31.66 15.11 28.86
CA LEU A 13 -30.31 15.18 28.31
C LEU A 13 -29.97 13.84 27.65
N CYS A 14 -29.98 13.78 26.32
CA CYS A 14 -29.57 12.60 25.57
C CYS A 14 -28.04 12.61 25.45
N LEU A 15 -27.35 11.89 26.33
CA LEU A 15 -25.91 11.69 26.23
C LEU A 15 -25.64 10.71 25.07
N ILE A 16 -25.19 11.23 23.93
CA ILE A 16 -24.63 10.41 22.85
C ILE A 16 -23.21 10.05 23.28
N GLY A 17 -23.01 8.84 23.79
CA GLY A 17 -21.68 8.30 24.02
C GLY A 17 -21.05 7.97 22.67
N VAL A 18 -20.21 8.87 22.16
CA VAL A 18 -19.33 8.58 21.04
C VAL A 18 -18.29 7.59 21.56
N ALA A 19 -18.32 6.35 21.09
CA ALA A 19 -17.23 5.40 21.36
C ALA A 19 -15.97 5.96 20.72
N ALA A 20 -14.94 6.24 21.54
CA ALA A 20 -13.65 6.65 21.01
C ALA A 20 -13.07 5.49 20.18
N PRO A 21 -12.45 5.76 19.01
CA PRO A 21 -11.71 4.72 18.30
C PRO A 21 -10.64 4.17 19.25
N VAL A 22 -10.54 2.84 19.32
CA VAL A 22 -9.44 2.19 20.02
C VAL A 22 -8.21 2.44 19.18
N SER A 23 -7.31 3.31 19.62
CA SER A 23 -6.02 3.47 18.93
C SER A 23 -5.30 2.13 19.04
N LEU A 24 -4.84 1.62 17.90
CA LEU A 24 -3.89 0.50 17.90
C LEU A 24 -2.62 0.96 18.63
N ALA A 25 -1.92 -0.01 19.21
CA ALA A 25 -0.63 0.28 19.83
C ALA A 25 0.29 0.87 18.77
N ASP A 26 0.73 2.13 18.97
CA ASP A 26 1.76 2.74 18.14
C ASP A 26 2.92 1.76 18.02
N LEU A 27 3.43 1.57 16.80
CA LEU A 27 4.66 0.82 16.60
C LEU A 27 5.77 1.54 17.35
N VAL A 28 6.33 0.87 18.35
CA VAL A 28 7.40 1.43 19.20
C VAL A 28 8.71 1.54 18.42
N GLU A 29 8.88 0.67 17.42
CA GLU A 29 10.05 0.60 16.55
C GLU A 29 9.60 0.48 15.09
N ALA A 30 10.41 1.02 14.17
CA ALA A 30 10.17 0.93 12.74
C ALA A 30 10.26 -0.55 12.31
N PRO A 31 9.21 -1.13 11.70
CA PRO A 31 9.29 -2.49 11.20
C PRO A 31 10.30 -2.57 10.05
N ALA A 32 10.92 -3.73 9.86
CA ALA A 32 11.74 -3.97 8.68
C ALA A 32 10.84 -4.12 7.45
N ILE A 33 11.33 -3.67 6.29
CA ILE A 33 10.75 -3.99 4.98
C ILE A 33 11.74 -4.94 4.31
N ASP A 34 11.30 -6.18 4.13
CA ASP A 34 12.04 -7.21 3.43
C ASP A 34 11.70 -7.10 1.94
N MET A 35 12.72 -7.10 1.08
CA MET A 35 12.55 -6.96 -0.35
C MET A 35 13.25 -8.09 -1.07
N SER A 36 12.74 -8.40 -2.26
CA SER A 36 13.43 -9.27 -3.18
C SER A 36 13.37 -8.72 -4.60
N MET A 37 14.41 -9.04 -5.37
CA MET A 37 14.47 -8.78 -6.79
C MET A 37 14.87 -10.07 -7.47
N SER A 38 14.13 -10.48 -8.49
CA SER A 38 14.43 -11.66 -9.27
C SER A 38 14.20 -11.42 -10.75
N GLY A 39 14.83 -12.26 -11.55
CA GLY A 39 14.63 -12.30 -12.99
C GLY A 39 15.12 -13.63 -13.55
N GLY A 40 15.08 -13.76 -14.87
CA GLY A 40 15.59 -14.92 -15.54
C GLY A 40 14.75 -15.32 -16.74
N GLU A 41 14.90 -14.58 -17.82
CA GLU A 41 14.73 -15.10 -19.18
C GLU A 41 16.12 -15.30 -19.83
N GLY A 42 16.33 -16.37 -20.59
CA GLY A 42 17.59 -16.59 -21.32
C GLY A 42 18.68 -17.39 -20.60
N THR A 43 19.42 -16.79 -19.65
CA THR A 43 20.68 -17.38 -19.09
C THR A 43 20.55 -18.21 -17.82
N GLY A 44 19.39 -18.17 -17.16
CA GLY A 44 19.13 -18.85 -15.90
C GLY A 44 18.44 -17.93 -14.90
N TRP A 45 17.70 -18.53 -13.96
CA TRP A 45 17.00 -17.81 -12.90
C TRP A 45 17.97 -17.26 -11.86
N TRP A 46 17.74 -16.02 -11.43
CA TRP A 46 18.49 -15.36 -10.36
C TRP A 46 17.53 -14.66 -9.39
N GLY A 47 17.98 -14.47 -8.15
CA GLY A 47 17.20 -13.83 -7.10
C GLY A 47 18.09 -13.28 -6.00
N HIS A 48 17.76 -12.08 -5.54
CA HIS A 48 18.40 -11.39 -4.44
C HIS A 48 17.36 -11.03 -3.39
N GLU A 49 17.66 -11.34 -2.13
CA GLU A 49 16.91 -10.89 -0.96
C GLU A 49 17.73 -9.78 -0.28
N PHE A 50 17.07 -8.70 0.10
CA PHE A 50 17.70 -7.55 0.74
C PHE A 50 16.68 -6.83 1.61
N SER A 51 17.13 -6.10 2.63
CA SER A 51 16.23 -5.35 3.52
C SER A 51 16.61 -3.88 3.58
N THR A 52 15.63 -3.05 3.95
CA THR A 52 15.87 -1.62 4.24
C THR A 52 16.84 -1.41 5.40
N ALA A 53 16.96 -2.39 6.30
CA ALA A 53 17.90 -2.35 7.42
C ALA A 53 19.35 -2.62 7.01
N GLU A 54 19.57 -3.41 5.95
CA GLU A 54 20.91 -3.79 5.49
C GLU A 54 21.50 -2.78 4.50
N TYR A 55 20.71 -2.34 3.52
CA TYR A 55 21.16 -1.51 2.40
C TYR A 55 20.55 -0.10 2.37
N GLY A 56 19.97 0.34 3.49
CA GLY A 56 19.24 1.59 3.56
C GLY A 56 19.44 2.37 4.85
N SER A 57 18.65 3.42 4.97
CA SER A 57 18.49 4.22 6.16
C SER A 57 17.01 4.24 6.54
N THR A 58 16.74 4.23 7.84
CA THR A 58 15.39 4.38 8.39
C THR A 58 15.33 5.68 9.18
N SER A 59 14.26 6.43 8.98
CA SER A 59 13.96 7.65 9.73
C SER A 59 12.46 7.74 10.02
N GLY A 60 12.06 8.61 10.93
CA GLY A 60 10.67 8.76 11.33
C GLY A 60 10.47 8.58 12.82
N SER A 61 9.28 8.91 13.28
CA SER A 61 8.86 8.74 14.68
C SER A 61 7.35 8.65 14.76
N GLY A 62 6.85 7.90 15.74
CA GLY A 62 5.42 7.72 15.94
C GLY A 62 4.81 6.85 14.85
N SER A 63 3.87 7.41 14.08
CA SER A 63 3.02 6.67 13.16
C SER A 63 3.53 6.60 11.71
N ILE A 64 4.65 7.26 11.38
CA ILE A 64 5.18 7.32 10.01
C ILE A 64 6.68 6.99 10.02
N PHE A 65 7.06 6.02 9.20
CA PHE A 65 8.44 5.58 8.99
C PHE A 65 8.84 5.76 7.53
N ASN A 66 10.05 6.27 7.31
CA ASN A 66 10.63 6.50 6.00
C ASN A 66 11.86 5.63 5.83
N TYR A 67 11.94 4.94 4.69
CA TYR A 67 13.06 4.09 4.32
C TYR A 67 13.60 4.57 2.98
N ALA A 68 14.92 4.55 2.82
CA ALA A 68 15.54 4.80 1.53
C ALA A 68 16.86 4.07 1.43
N GLY A 69 17.22 3.61 0.22
CA GLY A 69 18.46 2.88 0.00
C GLY A 69 18.70 2.57 -1.46
N SER A 70 19.82 1.89 -1.70
CA SER A 70 20.21 1.44 -3.03
C SER A 70 21.17 0.26 -2.93
N THR A 71 21.12 -0.60 -3.94
CA THR A 71 22.05 -1.71 -4.13
C THR A 71 22.30 -1.93 -5.62
N SER A 72 23.35 -2.69 -5.94
CA SER A 72 23.81 -2.93 -7.31
C SER A 72 24.32 -4.36 -7.43
N TRP A 73 23.88 -5.03 -8.49
CA TRP A 73 24.31 -6.37 -8.89
C TRP A 73 24.70 -6.36 -10.38
N ASP A 74 25.24 -7.48 -10.86
CA ASP A 74 25.61 -7.61 -12.28
C ASP A 74 24.38 -7.50 -13.19
N GLU A 75 23.20 -7.91 -12.69
CA GLU A 75 21.94 -7.95 -13.42
C GLU A 75 21.20 -6.61 -13.40
N CYS A 76 21.25 -5.87 -12.30
CA CYS A 76 20.54 -4.60 -12.17
C CYS A 76 21.05 -3.67 -11.06
N ASP A 77 20.77 -2.39 -11.22
CA ASP A 77 20.84 -1.40 -10.13
C ASP A 77 19.44 -1.13 -9.61
N VAL A 78 19.27 -1.13 -8.28
CA VAL A 78 17.99 -0.87 -7.63
C VAL A 78 18.16 0.21 -6.57
N SER A 79 17.28 1.21 -6.60
CA SER A 79 17.12 2.16 -5.49
C SER A 79 15.65 2.27 -5.10
N TRP A 80 15.41 2.57 -3.83
CA TRP A 80 14.08 2.59 -3.25
C TRP A 80 13.89 3.74 -2.28
N TRP A 81 12.64 4.13 -2.13
CA TRP A 81 12.12 4.89 -1.02
C TRP A 81 10.77 4.31 -0.61
N HIS A 82 10.52 4.22 0.69
CA HIS A 82 9.24 3.79 1.25
C HIS A 82 8.78 4.74 2.33
N GLU A 83 7.46 4.92 2.40
CA GLU A 83 6.78 5.52 3.54
C GLU A 83 5.79 4.50 4.08
N LEU A 84 5.91 4.18 5.36
CA LEU A 84 4.99 3.28 6.05
C LEU A 84 4.24 4.07 7.11
N GLU A 85 2.91 4.06 7.01
CA GLU A 85 2.01 4.57 8.04
C GLU A 85 1.48 3.43 8.93
N VAL A 86 1.17 3.69 10.20
CA VAL A 86 0.69 2.68 11.17
C VAL A 86 -0.77 2.24 10.93
N ASP A 87 -1.61 3.07 10.31
CA ASP A 87 -3.03 2.78 9.98
C ASP A 87 -3.16 2.42 8.48
N PRO A 88 -2.65 1.27 8.03
CA PRO A 88 -1.41 1.35 7.29
C PRO A 88 -1.57 1.58 5.81
N GLY A 89 -0.75 2.51 5.34
CA GLY A 89 -0.36 2.61 3.95
C GLY A 89 1.11 2.27 3.79
N LEU A 90 1.44 1.55 2.73
CA LEU A 90 2.79 1.45 2.18
C LEU A 90 2.86 2.34 0.95
N GLY A 91 3.43 3.53 1.09
CA GLY A 91 3.93 4.33 -0.01
C GLY A 91 5.27 3.77 -0.48
N PHE A 92 5.48 3.72 -1.80
CA PHE A 92 6.70 3.17 -2.36
C PHE A 92 7.16 3.95 -3.59
N GLY A 93 8.48 3.96 -3.77
CA GLY A 93 9.17 4.43 -4.95
C GLY A 93 10.33 3.50 -5.25
N PHE A 94 10.46 3.07 -6.50
CA PHE A 94 11.56 2.24 -6.98
C PHE A 94 12.17 2.84 -8.23
N SER A 95 13.48 2.66 -8.41
CA SER A 95 14.16 2.88 -9.68
C SER A 95 15.04 1.67 -9.96
N VAL A 96 14.83 1.04 -11.11
CA VAL A 96 15.51 -0.18 -11.55
C VAL A 96 16.18 0.07 -12.88
N THR A 97 17.47 -0.16 -12.97
CA THR A 97 18.23 -0.16 -14.23
C THR A 97 18.59 -1.58 -14.62
N ASN A 98 18.31 -1.98 -15.86
CA ASN A 98 18.71 -3.28 -16.36
C ASN A 98 20.19 -3.23 -16.81
N ASN A 99 21.09 -3.94 -16.12
CA ASN A 99 22.51 -3.97 -16.46
C ASN A 99 22.87 -5.09 -17.46
N LEU A 100 21.91 -5.96 -17.78
CA LEU A 100 22.09 -7.03 -18.74
C LEU A 100 22.16 -6.50 -20.17
N SER A 101 22.75 -7.31 -21.05
CA SER A 101 22.84 -7.03 -22.49
C SER A 101 21.60 -7.46 -23.29
N PHE A 102 20.57 -7.95 -22.61
CA PHE A 102 19.32 -8.41 -23.20
C PHE A 102 18.12 -7.95 -22.35
N THR A 103 16.95 -7.91 -22.99
CA THR A 103 15.69 -7.55 -22.34
C THR A 103 15.35 -8.59 -21.29
N GLU A 104 15.04 -8.16 -20.06
CA GLU A 104 14.83 -9.04 -18.91
C GLU A 104 13.50 -8.73 -18.23
N THR A 105 12.86 -9.77 -17.69
CA THR A 105 11.64 -9.66 -16.88
C THR A 105 12.01 -9.68 -15.41
N PHE A 106 11.80 -8.54 -14.75
CA PHE A 106 12.06 -8.34 -13.34
C PHE A 106 10.78 -8.55 -12.53
N THR A 107 10.93 -9.16 -11.36
CA THR A 107 9.91 -9.17 -10.31
C THR A 107 10.53 -8.62 -9.04
N LEU A 108 9.97 -7.51 -8.58
CA LEU A 108 10.33 -6.86 -7.33
C LEU A 108 9.23 -7.09 -6.31
N THR A 109 9.57 -7.60 -5.14
CA THR A 109 8.66 -7.73 -4.00
C THR A 109 9.12 -6.82 -2.87
N ALA A 110 8.18 -6.17 -2.19
CA ALA A 110 8.41 -5.55 -0.89
C ALA A 110 7.34 -6.03 0.10
N ASP A 111 7.80 -6.54 1.22
CA ASP A 111 7.01 -7.15 2.27
C ASP A 111 7.27 -6.43 3.61
N VAL A 112 6.21 -6.08 4.31
CA VAL A 112 6.30 -5.47 5.63
C VAL A 112 5.35 -6.14 6.60
N ARG A 113 5.89 -6.42 7.80
CA ARG A 113 5.10 -6.95 8.90
C ARG A 113 4.34 -5.81 9.62
N VAL A 114 3.02 -5.94 9.68
CA VAL A 114 2.09 -5.00 10.31
C VAL A 114 1.32 -5.69 11.45
N PRO A 115 0.74 -4.94 12.41
CA PRO A 115 -0.18 -5.52 13.38
C PRO A 115 -1.42 -6.10 12.69
N GLY A 116 -1.88 -7.28 13.13
CA GLY A 116 -3.13 -7.86 12.63
C GLY A 116 -4.37 -7.06 13.03
N TRP A 117 -5.39 -7.05 12.17
CA TRP A 117 -6.71 -6.48 12.40
C TRP A 117 -7.79 -7.56 12.42
N SER A 118 -8.44 -7.69 13.57
CA SER A 118 -9.53 -8.64 13.81
C SER A 118 -10.86 -8.25 13.16
N ASN A 119 -10.94 -7.11 12.47
CA ASN A 119 -12.12 -6.66 11.74
C ASN A 119 -11.83 -6.58 10.22
N GLY A 120 -12.87 -6.47 9.40
CA GLY A 120 -12.70 -6.27 7.96
C GLY A 120 -11.93 -4.99 7.64
N THR A 121 -11.36 -4.93 6.44
CA THR A 121 -10.55 -3.80 5.97
C THR A 121 -11.20 -3.12 4.77
N MET A 122 -10.78 -1.89 4.49
CA MET A 122 -10.96 -1.22 3.20
C MET A 122 -9.58 -1.04 2.60
N MET A 123 -9.43 -1.34 1.32
CA MET A 123 -8.16 -1.32 0.61
C MET A 123 -8.23 -0.55 -0.71
N GLY A 124 -7.08 -0.02 -1.11
CA GLY A 124 -6.87 0.62 -2.40
C GLY A 124 -5.40 0.72 -2.75
N ALA A 125 -5.08 0.65 -4.03
CA ALA A 125 -3.72 0.68 -4.54
C ALA A 125 -3.59 1.58 -5.75
N SER A 126 -2.39 2.16 -5.93
CA SER A 126 -2.02 2.93 -7.10
C SER A 126 -0.57 2.68 -7.51
N ILE A 127 -0.31 2.80 -8.81
CA ILE A 127 1.05 2.80 -9.36
C ILE A 127 1.12 3.69 -10.60
N SER A 128 2.22 4.41 -10.72
CA SER A 128 2.60 5.23 -11.86
C SER A 128 4.12 5.18 -12.01
N GLY A 129 4.65 5.73 -13.09
CA GLY A 129 6.10 5.72 -13.27
C GLY A 129 6.56 6.31 -14.57
N SER A 130 7.85 6.13 -14.83
CA SER A 130 8.47 6.50 -16.09
C SER A 130 9.52 5.50 -16.54
N LEU A 131 9.76 5.47 -17.84
CA LEU A 131 10.84 4.77 -18.51
C LEU A 131 11.81 5.82 -19.04
N THR A 132 13.11 5.60 -18.89
CA THR A 132 14.17 6.48 -19.42
C THR A 132 15.17 5.65 -20.21
N ASP A 133 15.49 6.14 -21.41
CA ASP A 133 16.61 5.64 -22.22
C ASP A 133 17.93 6.17 -21.61
N THR A 134 18.55 5.36 -20.76
CA THR A 134 19.77 5.73 -20.03
C THR A 134 21.03 5.35 -20.82
N ASN A 135 20.91 4.40 -21.76
CA ASN A 135 22.03 3.91 -22.55
C ASN A 135 22.26 4.72 -23.85
N PHE A 136 21.31 5.62 -24.19
CA PHE A 136 21.32 6.49 -25.36
C PHE A 136 21.17 5.77 -26.72
N ASP A 137 20.53 4.60 -26.74
CA ASP A 137 20.27 3.85 -27.98
C ASP A 137 18.99 4.29 -28.70
N GLY A 138 18.12 5.06 -28.01
CA GLY A 138 16.87 5.57 -28.53
C GLY A 138 15.77 4.53 -28.69
N THR A 139 15.88 3.40 -27.99
CA THR A 139 14.97 2.24 -28.07
C THR A 139 14.68 1.63 -26.70
N ALA A 140 14.18 2.43 -25.76
CA ALA A 140 13.74 1.91 -24.47
C ALA A 140 12.32 1.33 -24.55
N LEU A 141 12.10 0.18 -23.92
CA LEU A 141 10.82 -0.51 -23.83
C LEU A 141 10.57 -1.01 -22.40
N LEU A 142 9.37 -0.73 -21.90
CA LEU A 142 8.81 -1.32 -20.69
C LEU A 142 7.48 -1.99 -21.00
N LEU A 143 7.35 -3.25 -20.58
CA LEU A 143 6.09 -3.99 -20.62
C LEU A 143 5.72 -4.39 -19.20
N GLY A 144 4.49 -4.13 -18.77
CA GLY A 144 3.97 -4.73 -17.54
C GLY A 144 3.67 -6.21 -17.75
N ALA A 145 3.69 -7.01 -16.67
CA ALA A 145 3.27 -8.40 -16.74
C ALA A 145 1.80 -8.54 -17.24
N PRO A 146 1.44 -9.66 -17.88
CA PRO A 146 0.10 -9.85 -18.45
C PRO A 146 -1.04 -9.68 -17.43
N ASP A 147 -0.82 -10.17 -16.21
CA ASP A 147 -1.81 -10.12 -15.14
C ASP A 147 -1.91 -8.73 -14.50
N GLY A 148 -0.83 -7.94 -14.57
CA GLY A 148 -0.77 -6.53 -14.17
C GLY A 148 0.61 -6.11 -13.67
N LEU A 149 0.88 -4.81 -13.69
CA LEU A 149 2.16 -4.23 -13.26
C LEU A 149 2.36 -4.33 -11.74
N LEU A 150 1.32 -4.08 -10.94
CA LEU A 150 1.35 -4.14 -9.49
C LEU A 150 0.33 -5.16 -9.00
N THR A 151 0.74 -6.07 -8.12
CA THR A 151 -0.16 -6.92 -7.32
C THR A 151 0.07 -6.66 -5.84
N THR A 152 -1.00 -6.52 -5.05
CA THR A 152 -0.91 -6.31 -3.59
C THR A 152 -1.41 -7.53 -2.83
N TYR A 153 -0.87 -7.74 -1.64
CA TYR A 153 -1.17 -8.90 -0.79
C TYR A 153 -1.47 -8.49 0.65
N LEU A 154 -2.38 -9.24 1.26
CA LEU A 154 -2.64 -9.25 2.69
C LEU A 154 -2.55 -10.70 3.16
N ASP A 155 -1.67 -10.99 4.13
CA ASP A 155 -1.41 -12.33 4.66
C ASP A 155 -1.30 -13.40 3.56
N GLU A 156 -0.41 -13.17 2.59
CA GLU A 156 -0.14 -14.06 1.45
C GLU A 156 -1.28 -14.18 0.40
N SER A 157 -2.47 -13.63 0.66
CA SER A 157 -3.56 -13.58 -0.31
C SER A 157 -3.45 -12.37 -1.21
N SER A 158 -3.40 -12.59 -2.52
CA SER A 158 -3.53 -11.51 -3.51
C SER A 158 -4.87 -10.78 -3.34
N GLN A 159 -4.84 -9.45 -3.44
CA GLN A 159 -5.98 -8.58 -3.20
C GLN A 159 -6.34 -7.75 -4.43
N LEU A 160 -5.40 -6.93 -4.90
CA LEU A 160 -5.61 -5.99 -5.99
C LEU A 160 -4.51 -6.17 -7.03
N THR A 161 -4.90 -6.15 -8.30
CA THR A 161 -3.96 -6.12 -9.41
C THR A 161 -4.24 -4.90 -10.28
N VAL A 162 -3.19 -4.12 -10.57
CA VAL A 162 -3.28 -2.78 -11.15
C VAL A 162 -2.29 -2.64 -12.30
N GLY A 163 -2.68 -1.90 -13.34
CA GLY A 163 -1.82 -1.68 -14.52
C GLY A 163 -1.74 -2.91 -15.43
N GLN A 164 -2.89 -3.39 -15.91
CA GLN A 164 -2.95 -4.46 -16.92
C GLN A 164 -2.52 -3.92 -18.30
N ASN A 165 -1.77 -4.72 -19.07
CA ASN A 165 -1.31 -4.40 -20.43
C ASN A 165 -0.55 -3.07 -20.53
N VAL A 166 0.32 -2.78 -19.55
CA VAL A 166 1.14 -1.57 -19.60
C VAL A 166 2.20 -1.72 -20.68
N THR A 167 2.34 -0.69 -21.51
CA THR A 167 3.42 -0.57 -22.49
C THR A 167 3.88 0.88 -22.50
N ALA A 168 5.16 1.09 -22.27
CA ALA A 168 5.81 2.38 -22.43
C ALA A 168 7.03 2.20 -23.33
N GLY A 169 7.25 3.13 -24.26
CA GLY A 169 8.35 3.06 -25.22
C GLY A 169 8.94 4.44 -25.46
N VAL A 170 10.23 4.46 -25.75
CA VAL A 170 11.00 5.65 -26.13
C VAL A 170 11.61 5.39 -27.49
N ASP A 171 11.29 6.26 -28.46
CA ASP A 171 11.72 6.12 -29.86
C ASP A 171 12.80 7.15 -30.27
N PHE A 172 13.47 7.76 -29.29
CA PHE A 172 14.54 8.74 -29.53
C PHE A 172 15.56 8.75 -28.39
N ILE A 173 16.80 9.06 -28.75
CA ILE A 173 17.96 9.05 -27.84
C ILE A 173 17.73 9.98 -26.64
N ALA A 174 18.07 9.50 -25.45
CA ALA A 174 17.94 10.22 -24.18
C ALA A 174 16.48 10.59 -23.83
N GLY A 175 15.51 9.86 -24.39
CA GLY A 175 14.11 10.12 -24.16
C GLY A 175 13.58 9.52 -22.86
N SER A 176 12.35 9.91 -22.52
CA SER A 176 11.59 9.28 -21.44
C SER A 176 10.11 9.20 -21.80
N ALA A 177 9.43 8.21 -21.22
CA ALA A 177 8.00 8.00 -21.37
C ALA A 177 7.36 7.78 -19.99
N ALA A 178 6.23 8.43 -19.73
CA ALA A 178 5.47 8.22 -18.49
C ALA A 178 4.38 7.17 -18.70
N PHE A 179 4.01 6.46 -17.63
CA PHE A 179 2.87 5.55 -17.59
C PHE A 179 2.06 5.71 -16.30
N GLY A 180 0.78 5.31 -16.35
CA GLY A 180 -0.18 5.53 -15.27
C GLY A 180 -0.68 6.98 -15.17
N PRO A 181 -1.32 7.36 -14.05
CA PRO A 181 -1.56 6.53 -12.88
C PRO A 181 -2.59 5.43 -13.15
N TYR A 182 -2.33 4.25 -12.62
CA TYR A 182 -3.27 3.14 -12.55
C TYR A 182 -3.70 2.98 -11.11
N THR A 183 -5.01 2.77 -10.88
CA THR A 183 -5.57 2.71 -9.52
C THR A 183 -6.64 1.64 -9.41
N ALA A 184 -6.75 0.99 -8.25
CA ALA A 184 -7.87 0.15 -7.88
C ALA A 184 -8.29 0.45 -6.44
N GLY A 185 -9.59 0.56 -6.17
CA GLY A 185 -10.12 0.74 -4.82
C GLY A 185 -9.71 2.02 -4.11
N LEU A 186 -9.36 3.09 -4.83
CA LEU A 186 -9.13 4.41 -4.26
C LEU A 186 -10.28 5.34 -4.67
N GLY A 187 -10.99 5.89 -3.68
CA GLY A 187 -12.04 6.88 -3.85
C GLY A 187 -11.62 8.27 -3.36
N SER A 188 -12.53 9.24 -3.44
CA SER A 188 -12.27 10.63 -3.03
C SER A 188 -11.94 10.81 -1.54
N SER A 189 -12.22 9.81 -0.71
CA SER A 189 -12.01 9.83 0.75
C SER A 189 -11.05 8.75 1.26
N GLY A 190 -10.32 8.06 0.37
CA GLY A 190 -9.42 6.97 0.73
C GLY A 190 -9.82 5.62 0.13
N PRO A 191 -9.40 4.49 0.73
CA PRO A 191 -9.68 3.17 0.18
C PRO A 191 -11.18 2.86 0.16
N SER A 192 -11.63 2.17 -0.89
CA SER A 192 -13.05 1.97 -1.21
C SER A 192 -13.44 0.52 -1.48
N LEU A 193 -12.49 -0.41 -1.60
CA LEU A 193 -12.78 -1.84 -1.77
C LEU A 193 -12.72 -2.56 -0.43
N GLU A 194 -13.72 -3.38 -0.12
CA GLU A 194 -13.69 -4.22 1.08
C GLU A 194 -12.62 -5.30 0.93
N GLY A 195 -11.76 -5.41 1.94
CA GLY A 195 -10.71 -6.43 2.05
C GLY A 195 -10.94 -7.39 3.22
N PRO A 196 -10.19 -8.51 3.24
CA PRO A 196 -10.28 -9.49 4.31
C PRO A 196 -9.77 -8.92 5.65
N GLN A 197 -10.00 -9.70 6.70
CA GLN A 197 -9.32 -9.52 7.99
C GLN A 197 -7.83 -9.82 7.80
N VAL A 198 -6.98 -9.12 8.57
CA VAL A 198 -5.53 -9.36 8.58
C VAL A 198 -5.20 -10.05 9.90
N THR A 199 -4.85 -11.33 9.83
CA THR A 199 -4.59 -12.20 10.97
C THR A 199 -3.09 -12.37 11.23
N ASP A 200 -2.30 -12.57 10.17
CA ASP A 200 -0.87 -12.88 10.28
C ASP A 200 -0.01 -11.61 10.30
N GLY A 201 -0.53 -10.52 9.75
CA GLY A 201 0.04 -9.20 9.85
C GLY A 201 1.06 -8.92 8.76
N TYR A 202 0.72 -9.19 7.51
CA TYR A 202 1.59 -8.91 6.37
C TYR A 202 0.92 -8.02 5.33
N LEU A 203 1.69 -7.05 4.85
CA LEU A 203 1.33 -6.20 3.73
C LEU A 203 2.46 -6.25 2.71
N SER A 204 2.14 -6.71 1.50
CA SER A 204 3.17 -6.96 0.48
C SER A 204 2.72 -6.41 -0.88
N ILE A 205 3.70 -6.04 -1.70
CA ILE A 205 3.51 -5.63 -3.08
C ILE A 205 4.48 -6.38 -3.99
N ASP A 206 4.00 -6.77 -5.16
CA ASP A 206 4.80 -7.30 -6.25
C ASP A 206 4.68 -6.37 -7.45
N ILE A 207 5.82 -6.00 -8.03
CA ILE A 207 5.91 -5.26 -9.28
C ILE A 207 6.61 -6.13 -10.31
N SER A 208 5.94 -6.47 -11.41
CA SER A 208 6.50 -7.34 -12.45
C SER A 208 6.47 -6.64 -13.82
N PHE A 209 7.65 -6.53 -14.43
CA PHE A 209 7.85 -5.78 -15.66
C PHE A 209 9.04 -6.30 -16.47
N THR A 210 8.96 -6.15 -17.79
CA THR A 210 10.06 -6.40 -18.71
C THR A 210 10.72 -5.08 -19.10
N LEU A 211 12.05 -5.03 -19.06
CA LEU A 211 12.84 -3.81 -19.34
C LEU A 211 13.97 -4.09 -20.32
N SER A 212 14.15 -3.20 -21.30
CA SER A 212 15.24 -3.26 -22.27
C SER A 212 16.63 -3.04 -21.64
N PRO A 213 17.71 -3.51 -22.30
CA PRO A 213 19.08 -3.41 -21.82
C PRO A 213 19.51 -1.97 -21.52
N GLY A 214 20.14 -1.71 -20.38
CA GLY A 214 20.74 -0.41 -20.06
C GLY A 214 19.76 0.72 -19.77
N ASP A 215 18.45 0.43 -19.77
CA ASP A 215 17.41 1.42 -19.50
C ASP A 215 16.97 1.41 -18.05
N THR A 216 16.31 2.50 -17.64
CA THR A 216 15.84 2.69 -16.27
C THR A 216 14.33 2.84 -16.22
N ALA A 217 13.68 2.03 -15.39
CA ALA A 217 12.28 2.17 -15.03
C ALA A 217 12.15 2.74 -13.61
N THR A 218 11.29 3.74 -13.44
CA THR A 218 10.91 4.26 -12.12
C THR A 218 9.44 3.97 -11.85
N PHE A 219 9.14 3.63 -10.60
CA PHE A 219 7.80 3.33 -10.12
C PHE A 219 7.53 4.18 -8.90
N THR A 220 6.31 4.69 -8.78
CA THR A 220 5.82 5.37 -7.58
C THR A 220 4.37 5.00 -7.37
N GLY A 221 4.02 4.63 -6.15
CA GLY A 221 2.70 4.14 -5.83
C GLY A 221 2.43 4.07 -4.34
N ALA A 222 1.26 3.54 -4.02
CA ALA A 222 0.86 3.29 -2.65
C ALA A 222 -0.10 2.10 -2.59
N PHE A 223 -0.01 1.32 -1.52
CA PHE A 223 -1.04 0.38 -1.10
C PHE A 223 -1.58 0.81 0.26
N VAL A 224 -2.85 1.20 0.32
CA VAL A 224 -3.50 1.77 1.51
C VAL A 224 -4.54 0.79 2.03
N VAL A 225 -4.48 0.48 3.32
CA VAL A 225 -5.39 -0.42 4.01
C VAL A 225 -5.87 0.23 5.30
N THR A 226 -7.17 0.45 5.42
CA THR A 226 -7.78 1.01 6.63
C THR A 226 -8.73 0.00 7.26
N TYR A 227 -8.73 -0.12 8.58
CA TYR A 227 -9.66 -1.01 9.28
C TYR A 227 -11.08 -0.44 9.29
N VAL A 228 -12.08 -1.34 9.22
CA VAL A 228 -13.49 -0.99 9.43
C VAL A 228 -13.87 -1.37 10.86
N PRO A 229 -14.27 -0.43 11.73
CA PRO A 229 -14.77 -0.77 13.05
C PRO A 229 -15.97 -1.72 12.95
N ALA A 230 -15.96 -2.82 13.70
CA ALA A 230 -17.09 -3.75 13.72
C ALA A 230 -18.39 -3.01 14.10
N PRO A 231 -19.51 -3.22 13.38
CA PRO A 231 -20.79 -2.56 13.66
C PRO A 231 -21.45 -2.93 15.02
N GLY A 232 -20.77 -3.66 15.91
CA GLY A 232 -21.36 -4.38 17.03
C GLY A 232 -21.80 -3.58 18.27
N GLY A 233 -21.43 -2.30 18.42
CA GLY A 233 -21.66 -1.56 19.67
C GLY A 233 -22.98 -0.80 19.77
N LEU A 234 -23.54 -0.35 18.64
CA LEU A 234 -24.63 0.63 18.64
C LEU A 234 -26.02 0.00 18.75
N LEU A 235 -26.19 -1.23 18.26
CA LEU A 235 -27.50 -1.90 18.26
C LEU A 235 -27.85 -2.53 19.63
N LEU A 236 -26.86 -2.98 20.39
CA LEU A 236 -27.08 -3.67 21.67
C LEU A 236 -27.37 -2.69 22.83
N THR A 237 -26.81 -1.49 22.80
CA THR A 237 -27.10 -0.43 23.78
C THR A 237 -28.49 0.18 23.57
N GLY A 238 -28.95 0.30 22.32
CA GLY A 238 -30.32 0.69 21.99
C GLY A 238 -31.36 -0.27 22.56
N LEU A 239 -31.17 -1.59 22.38
CA LEU A 239 -32.14 -2.59 22.86
C LEU A 239 -32.19 -2.71 24.39
N LEU A 240 -31.07 -2.52 25.09
CA LEU A 240 -31.06 -2.50 26.56
C LEU A 240 -31.76 -1.26 27.15
N ALA A 241 -31.71 -0.11 26.45
CA ALA A 241 -32.41 1.10 26.87
C ALA A 241 -33.94 0.99 26.71
N PHE A 242 -34.42 0.28 25.67
CA PHE A 242 -35.86 0.06 25.47
C PHE A 242 -36.44 -1.08 26.30
N GLY A 243 -35.64 -2.04 26.74
CA GLY A 243 -36.09 -3.16 27.59
C GLY A 243 -36.44 -2.79 29.04
N ARG A 244 -35.96 -1.65 29.55
CA ARG A 244 -36.10 -1.29 30.98
C ARG A 244 -37.32 -0.41 31.30
N LYS A 245 -38.11 0.00 30.29
CA LYS A 245 -39.27 0.92 30.47
C LYS A 245 -40.64 0.23 30.57
N ARG A 246 -40.71 -1.07 30.86
CA ARG A 246 -41.99 -1.81 30.95
C ARG A 246 -42.15 -2.65 32.22
N ARG A 247 -41.91 -2.05 33.39
CA ARG A 247 -42.48 -2.51 34.68
C ARG A 247 -42.73 -1.33 35.62
N ARG A 248 -43.88 -0.68 35.45
CA ARG A 248 -44.68 -0.09 36.52
C ARG A 248 -46.14 -0.31 36.15
#